data_AF-A0A2D2M6E7-F1
#
_entry.id   AF-A0A2D2M6E7-F1
#
_cell.length_a   1.000
_cell.length_b   1.000
_cell.length_c   1.000
_cell.angle_alpha   90.00
_cell.angle_beta   90.00
_cell.angle_gamma   90.00
#
_symmetry.space_group_name_H-M   'P 1'
#
loop_
_entity.id
_entity.type
_entity.pdbx_description
1 polymer ?
#
loop_
_entity_poly.entity_id
_entity_poly.type
_entity_poly.pdbx_seq_one_letter_code
_entity_poly.pdbx_strand_id
1 'polypeptide(L)' 'MSLNQAQVDAVEHLLMAFLKHSENAQIVAKVYEDAYASIMGSDGPAGTAEKMASLEHLNNLRLQAK' A
#
# COMPACT_ATOMS: atom_id res chain seq x y z
N MET A 1 6.49 -19.54 3.28
CA MET A 1 5.54 -19.74 2.17
C MET A 1 5.51 -18.44 1.40
N SER A 2 5.94 -18.39 0.14
CA SER A 2 5.77 -17.18 -0.66
C SER A 2 4.27 -16.97 -0.85
N LEU A 3 3.75 -15.85 -0.36
CA LEU A 3 2.46 -15.33 -0.80
C LEU A 3 2.48 -15.38 -2.33
N ASN A 4 1.48 -15.99 -2.96
CA ASN A 4 1.50 -16.19 -4.42
C ASN A 4 1.62 -14.82 -5.07
N GLN A 5 2.71 -14.56 -5.80
CA GLN A 5 2.98 -13.25 -6.41
C GLN A 5 1.78 -12.77 -7.23
N ALA A 6 1.10 -13.69 -7.92
CA ALA A 6 -0.12 -13.37 -8.67
C ALA A 6 -1.28 -12.87 -7.79
N GLN A 7 -1.38 -13.31 -6.54
CA GLN A 7 -2.39 -12.79 -5.59
C GLN A 7 -2.03 -11.38 -5.13
N VAL A 8 -0.76 -11.11 -4.87
CA VAL A 8 -0.27 -9.77 -4.51
C VAL A 8 -0.51 -8.80 -5.66
N ASP A 9 -0.08 -9.17 -6.87
CA ASP A 9 -0.26 -8.37 -8.07
C ASP A 9 -1.75 -8.06 -8.31
N ALA A 10 -2.64 -9.06 -8.18
CA ALA A 10 -4.07 -8.84 -8.36
C ALA A 10 -4.66 -7.81 -7.38
N VAL A 11 -4.22 -7.84 -6.11
CA VAL A 11 -4.63 -6.86 -5.09
C VAL A 11 -4.06 -5.48 -5.38
N GLU A 12 -2.80 -5.39 -5.82
CA GLU A 12 -2.20 -4.13 -6.25
C GLU A 12 -2.95 -3.50 -7.41
N HIS A 13 -3.24 -4.26 -8.46
CA HIS A 13 -4.00 -3.78 -9.61
C HIS A 13 -5.40 -3.29 -9.21
N LEU A 14 -6.09 -4.00 -8.32
CA LEU A 14 -7.40 -3.59 -7.80
C LEU A 14 -7.31 -2.28 -7.01
N LEU A 15 -6.34 -2.16 -6.11
CA LEU A 15 -6.11 -0.95 -5.33
C LEU A 15 -5.80 0.23 -6.24
N MET A 16 -4.92 0.05 -7.22
CA MET A 16 -4.54 1.10 -8.15
C MET A 16 -5.73 1.57 -9.01
N ALA A 17 -6.59 0.65 -9.45
CA ALA A 17 -7.81 1.01 -10.15
C ALA A 17 -8.77 1.82 -9.26
N PHE A 18 -8.94 1.39 -8.00
CA PHE A 18 -9.76 2.12 -7.02
C PHE A 18 -9.24 3.53 -6.76
N LEU A 19 -7.94 3.67 -6.50
CA LEU A 19 -7.32 4.97 -6.21
C LEU A 19 -7.37 5.92 -7.41
N LYS A 20 -7.17 5.41 -8.63
CA LYS A 20 -7.27 6.21 -9.87
C LYS A 20 -8.69 6.65 -10.19
N HIS A 21 -9.69 5.87 -9.79
CA HIS A 21 -11.11 6.23 -9.99
C HIS A 21 -11.66 7.11 -8.87
N SER A 22 -10.96 7.21 -7.73
CA SER A 22 -11.36 8.08 -6.64
C SER A 22 -11.17 9.55 -7.02
N GLU A 23 -12.26 10.22 -7.37
CA GLU A 23 -12.28 11.67 -7.67
C GLU A 23 -11.94 12.55 -6.45
N ASN A 24 -11.95 11.98 -5.24
CA ASN A 24 -11.66 12.70 -4.01
C ASN A 24 -10.20 12.49 -3.55
N ALA A 25 -9.36 13.49 -3.79
CA ALA A 25 -7.96 13.50 -3.37
C ALA A 25 -7.75 13.37 -1.85
N GLN A 26 -8.71 13.81 -1.02
CA GLN A 26 -8.61 13.69 0.44
C GLN A 26 -8.82 12.24 0.89
N ILE A 27 -9.71 11.50 0.22
CA ILE A 27 -9.91 10.07 0.50
C ILE A 27 -8.66 9.28 0.13
N VAL A 28 -8.08 9.57 -1.04
CA VAL A 28 -6.81 8.95 -1.47
C VAL A 28 -5.70 9.23 -0.45
N ALA A 29 -5.54 10.49 -0.01
CA ALA A 29 -4.53 10.85 0.99
C ALA A 29 -4.72 10.08 2.31
N LYS A 30 -5.97 9.98 2.80
CA LYS A 30 -6.28 9.26 4.03
C LYS A 30 -5.99 7.76 3.93
N VAL A 31 -6.30 7.12 2.79
CA VAL A 31 -5.98 5.70 2.56
C VAL A 31 -4.47 5.45 2.63
N TYR A 32 -3.65 6.36 2.11
CA TYR A 32 -2.19 6.26 2.23
C TYR A 32 -1.70 6.45 3.68
N GLU A 33 -2.29 7.37 4.44
CA GLU A 33 -1.96 7.59 5.85
C GLU A 33 -2.33 6.39 6.72
N ASP A 34 -3.52 5.81 6.51
CA ASP A 34 -3.99 4.62 7.23
C ASP A 34 -3.09 3.42 6.92
N ALA A 35 -2.67 3.23 5.66
CA ALA A 35 -1.73 2.18 5.26
C ALA A 35 -0.34 2.36 5.90
N TYR A 36 0.17 3.60 5.95
CA TYR A 36 1.42 3.91 6.63
C TYR A 36 1.35 3.57 8.13
N ALA A 37 0.26 3.99 8.79
CA ALA A 37 0.05 3.73 10.22
C ALA A 37 -0.03 2.23 10.51
N SER A 38 -0.71 1.45 9.65
CA SER A 38 -0.80 -0.01 9.78
C SER A 38 0.58 -0.67 9.66
N ILE A 39 1.39 -0.32 8.65
CA ILE A 39 2.74 -0.85 8.45
C ILE A 39 3.65 -0.54 9.65
N MET A 40 3.58 0.69 10.16
CA MET A 40 4.43 1.11 11.28
C MET A 40 3.92 0.61 12.63
N GLY A 41 2.64 0.30 12.74
CA GLY A 41 1.97 -0.17 13.93
C GLY A 41 2.22 -1.65 14.27
N SER A 42 1.31 -2.20 15.06
CA SER A 42 1.31 -3.60 15.51
C SER A 42 0.87 -4.59 14.44
N ASP A 43 0.09 -4.12 13.46
CA ASP A 43 -0.46 -4.95 12.38
C ASP A 43 0.51 -5.11 11.21
N GLY A 44 1.58 -4.31 11.20
CA GLY A 44 2.62 -4.34 10.20
C GLY A 44 3.65 -5.45 10.41
N PRO A 45 4.63 -5.56 9.50
CA PRO A 45 5.69 -6.55 9.60
C PRO A 45 6.46 -6.45 10.93
N ALA A 46 6.85 -7.60 11.50
CA ALA A 46 7.49 -7.62 12.82
C ALA A 46 8.89 -7.00 12.84
N GLY A 47 9.62 -7.04 11.72
CA GLY A 47 10.99 -6.54 11.63
C GLY A 47 11.11 -5.16 10.99
N THR A 48 12.06 -4.37 11.48
CA THR A 48 12.30 -3.00 10.99
C THR A 48 12.64 -2.98 9.50
N ALA A 49 13.39 -3.98 9.00
CA ALA A 49 13.74 -4.05 7.58
C ALA A 49 12.50 -4.30 6.70
N GLU A 50 11.61 -5.18 7.14
CA GLU A 50 10.38 -5.52 6.46
C GLU A 50 9.37 -4.36 6.50
N LYS A 51 9.34 -3.61 7.60
CA LYS A 51 8.57 -2.34 7.68
C LYS A 51 9.09 -1.33 6.66
N MET A 52 10.40 -1.13 6.59
CA MET A 52 11.01 -0.20 5.64
C MET A 52 10.78 -0.61 4.19
N ALA A 53 10.90 -1.90 3.86
CA ALA A 53 10.58 -2.42 2.53
C ALA A 53 9.10 -2.22 2.17
N SER A 54 8.20 -2.43 3.14
CA SER A 54 6.76 -2.20 2.94
C SER A 54 6.44 -0.72 2.72
N LEU A 55 7.13 0.19 3.44
CA LEU A 55 7.02 1.64 3.24
C LEU A 55 7.55 2.09 1.88
N GLU A 56 8.68 1.55 1.43
CA GLU A 56 9.23 1.83 0.11
C GLU A 56 8.23 1.44 -0.98
N HIS A 57 7.63 0.26 -0.86
CA HIS A 57 6.61 -0.22 -1.79
C HIS A 57 5.35 0.66 -1.79
N LEU A 58 4.87 1.07 -0.60
CA LEU A 58 3.72 1.98 -0.48
C LEU A 58 3.99 3.33 -1.17
N ASN A 59 5.20 3.86 -1.08
CA ASN A 59 5.59 5.09 -1.76
C ASN A 59 5.61 4.93 -3.28
N ASN A 60 6.05 3.78 -3.78
CA ASN A 60 6.01 3.48 -5.21
C ASN A 60 4.58 3.44 -5.75
N LEU A 61 3.65 2.81 -5.02
CA LEU A 61 2.22 2.80 -5.36
C LEU A 61 1.65 4.23 -5.41
N ARG A 62 2.04 5.09 -4.45
CA ARG A 62 1.62 6.50 -4.41
C ARG A 62 2.07 7.30 -5.63
N LEU A 63 3.26 7.02 -6.15
CA LEU A 63 3.77 7.67 -7.36
C LEU A 63 3.03 7.20 -8.63
N GLN A 64 2.64 5.93 -8.70
CA GLN A 64 1.92 5.36 -9.85
C GLN A 64 0.43 5.74 -9.92
N ALA A 65 -0.13 6.24 -8.81
CA ALA A 65 -1.53 6.62 -8.70
C ALA A 65 -1.78 8.09 -9.10
N LYS A 66 -0.70 8.89 -9.23
CA LYS A 66 -0.74 10.25 -9.79
C LYS A 66 -0.72 10.19 -11.32
#